data_AF-A0A2D7Y3D4-F1
#
_entry.id   AF-A0A2D7Y3D4-F1
#
_cell.length_a   1.000
_cell.length_b   1.000
_cell.length_c   1.000
_cell.angle_alpha   90.00
_cell.angle_beta   90.00
_cell.angle_gamma   90.00
#
_symmetry.space_group_name_H-M   'P 1'
#
loop_
_entity.id
_entity.type
_entity.pdbx_description
1 polymer ?
#
loop_
_entity_poly.entity_id
_entity_poly.type
_entity_poly.pdbx_seq_one_letter_code
_entity_poly.pdbx_strand_id
1 'polypeptide(L)'
;DGHCLRDHALAACSTGTARSDFAATSLHTLVHMVKSGLGATLLPRMAVDAGLVDQMGLEVMPFDPPVAGREIGVAWRKGSARAEEALQLGEAIRESLVGSGGVGETV
;
A
#
# COMPACT_ATOMS: atom_id res chain seq x y z
N ASP A 1 2.60 -18.78 -0.60
CA ASP A 1 1.63 -17.77 -1.08
C ASP A 1 1.67 -16.49 -0.25
N GLY A 2 2.78 -15.75 -0.35
CA GLY A 2 2.87 -14.40 0.21
C GLY A 2 2.49 -13.40 -0.88
N HIS A 3 1.40 -12.65 -0.69
CA HIS A 3 1.18 -11.44 -1.46
C HIS A 3 2.16 -10.38 -0.94
N CYS A 4 2.90 -9.72 -1.83
CA CYS A 4 4.02 -8.83 -1.48
C CYS A 4 3.70 -7.83 -0.35
N LEU A 5 2.44 -7.39 -0.23
CA LEU A 5 2.00 -6.49 0.83
C LEU A 5 2.06 -7.09 2.24
N ARG A 6 1.75 -8.39 2.39
CA ARG A 6 1.84 -9.10 3.67
C ARG A 6 3.28 -9.12 4.18
N ASP A 7 4.23 -9.43 3.30
CA ASP A 7 5.63 -9.51 3.67
C ASP A 7 6.18 -8.12 4.04
N HIS A 8 5.73 -7.06 3.35
CA HIS A 8 6.05 -5.67 3.74
C HIS A 8 5.45 -5.29 5.10
N ALA A 9 4.19 -5.66 5.36
CA ALA A 9 3.53 -5.40 6.63
C ALA A 9 4.25 -6.11 7.79
N LEU A 10 4.63 -7.38 7.59
CA LEU A 10 5.38 -8.15 8.59
C LEU A 10 6.79 -7.58 8.81
N ALA A 11 7.47 -7.12 7.76
CA ALA A 11 8.78 -6.48 7.89
C ALA A 11 8.72 -5.17 8.71
N ALA A 12 7.58 -4.47 8.70
CA ALA A 12 7.36 -3.30 9.54
C ALA A 12 7.05 -3.64 11.01
N CYS A 13 6.74 -4.89 11.34
CA CYS A 13 6.40 -5.32 12.70
C CYS A 13 7.55 -6.10 13.34
N SER A 14 7.96 -5.70 14.55
CA SER A 14 9.09 -6.33 15.28
C SER A 14 8.80 -7.74 15.83
N THR A 15 7.56 -8.22 15.75
CA THR A 15 7.12 -9.51 16.34
C THR A 15 6.59 -10.46 15.27
N GLY A 16 7.47 -11.35 14.80
CA GLY A 16 7.23 -12.21 13.64
C GLY A 16 6.32 -13.44 13.84
N THR A 17 5.37 -13.44 14.79
CA THR A 17 4.61 -14.67 15.10
C THR A 17 3.09 -14.51 15.25
N ALA A 18 2.52 -13.33 15.01
CA ALA A 18 1.07 -13.18 14.97
C ALA A 18 0.49 -13.77 13.66
N ARG A 19 -0.01 -15.01 13.73
CA ARG A 19 -0.75 -15.64 12.64
C ARG A 19 -2.22 -15.27 12.80
N SER A 20 -2.76 -14.50 11.86
CA SER A 20 -4.21 -14.31 11.75
C SER A 20 -4.83 -15.54 11.10
N ASP A 21 -5.94 -16.03 11.66
CA ASP A 21 -6.78 -17.07 11.04
C ASP A 21 -7.55 -16.53 9.83
N PHE A 22 -7.53 -15.20 9.64
CA PHE A 22 -8.23 -14.50 8.58
C PHE A 22 -7.24 -13.93 7.57
N ALA A 23 -7.43 -14.31 6.31
CA ALA A 23 -6.72 -13.77 5.16
C ALA A 23 -7.70 -13.07 4.22
N ALA A 24 -7.38 -11.85 3.82
CA ALA A 24 -8.05 -11.15 2.73
C ALA A 24 -7.15 -11.09 1.50
N THR A 25 -7.75 -11.25 0.33
CA THR A 25 -7.07 -11.10 -0.97
C THR A 25 -7.21 -9.68 -1.55
N SER A 26 -7.94 -8.79 -0.87
CA SER A 26 -8.12 -7.39 -1.27
C SER A 26 -8.11 -6.45 -0.05
N LEU A 27 -7.65 -5.22 -0.25
CA LEU A 27 -7.70 -4.18 0.78
C LEU A 27 -9.14 -3.84 1.20
N HIS A 28 -10.09 -3.85 0.27
CA HIS A 28 -11.50 -3.59 0.58
C HIS A 28 -12.06 -4.63 1.57
N THR A 29 -11.81 -5.91 1.31
CA THR A 29 -12.22 -6.99 2.23
C THR A 29 -11.55 -6.82 3.60
N LEU A 30 -10.27 -6.43 3.61
CA LEU A 30 -9.50 -6.21 4.83
C LEU A 30 -10.11 -5.12 5.72
N VAL A 31 -10.46 -3.97 5.13
CA VAL A 31 -11.07 -2.85 5.87
C VAL A 31 -12.48 -3.22 6.36
N HIS A 32 -13.26 -3.96 5.57
CA HIS A 32 -14.56 -4.46 6.01
C HIS A 32 -14.48 -5.45 7.18
N MET A 33 -13.44 -6.29 7.25
CA MET A 33 -13.22 -7.16 8.42
C MET A 33 -12.93 -6.33 9.68
N VAL A 34 -12.06 -5.31 9.58
CA VAL A 34 -11.79 -4.39 10.70
C VAL A 34 -13.06 -3.67 11.14
N LYS A 35 -13.86 -3.16 10.20
CA LYS A 35 -15.18 -2.55 10.48
C LYS A 35 -16.13 -3.52 11.18
N SER A 36 -16.01 -4.82 10.94
CA SER A 36 -16.81 -5.86 11.58
C SER A 36 -16.26 -6.28 12.95
N GLY A 37 -15.24 -5.59 13.47
CA GLY A 37 -14.63 -5.87 14.77
C GLY A 37 -13.49 -6.88 14.74
N LEU A 38 -13.01 -7.31 13.56
CA LEU A 38 -11.86 -8.22 13.45
C LEU A 38 -10.53 -7.46 13.55
N GLY A 39 -10.28 -6.90 14.74
CA GLY A 39 -8.99 -6.32 15.12
C GLY A 39 -8.62 -5.04 14.36
N ALA A 40 -7.33 -4.88 14.08
CA ALA A 40 -6.76 -3.74 13.36
C ALA A 40 -5.94 -4.23 12.16
N THR A 41 -5.61 -3.31 11.24
CA THR A 41 -4.84 -3.65 10.04
C THR A 41 -3.89 -2.53 9.62
N LEU A 42 -2.92 -2.87 8.76
CA LEU A 42 -1.99 -1.93 8.16
C LEU A 42 -2.43 -1.62 6.73
N LEU A 43 -2.54 -0.33 6.41
CA LEU A 43 -2.94 0.14 5.09
C LEU A 43 -1.83 0.99 4.46
N PRO A 44 -1.56 0.84 3.14
CA PRO A 44 -0.75 1.79 2.40
C PRO A 44 -1.41 3.19 2.44
N ARG A 45 -0.60 4.22 2.63
CA ARG A 45 -1.06 5.62 2.65
C ARG A 45 -1.91 5.97 1.42
N MET A 46 -1.48 5.58 0.22
CA MET A 46 -2.23 5.85 -1.02
C MET A 46 -3.67 5.29 -1.02
N ALA A 47 -3.94 4.22 -0.28
CA ALA A 47 -5.28 3.65 -0.20
C ALA A 47 -6.17 4.50 0.74
N VAL A 48 -5.59 5.00 1.84
CA VAL A 48 -6.25 5.96 2.73
C VAL A 48 -6.53 7.25 1.98
N ASP A 49 -5.54 7.80 1.28
CA ASP A 49 -5.67 9.05 0.51
C ASP A 49 -6.70 8.94 -0.63
N ALA A 50 -6.91 7.73 -1.16
CA ALA A 50 -7.94 7.43 -2.16
C ALA A 50 -9.35 7.23 -1.56
N GLY A 51 -9.52 7.43 -0.25
CA GLY A 51 -10.81 7.35 0.44
C GLY A 51 -11.25 5.92 0.78
N LEU A 52 -10.35 4.93 0.80
CA LEU A 52 -10.71 3.53 1.09
C LEU A 52 -11.41 3.35 2.44
N VAL A 53 -11.11 4.20 3.42
CA VAL A 53 -11.66 4.13 4.78
C VAL A 53 -12.78 5.16 5.01
N ASP A 54 -13.13 5.94 4.00
CA ASP A 54 -14.13 7.00 4.12
C ASP A 54 -15.50 6.39 4.47
N GLN A 55 -16.20 7.05 5.39
CA GLN A 55 -17.52 6.60 5.86
C GLN A 55 -17.54 5.19 6.48
N MET A 56 -16.37 4.64 6.85
CA MET A 56 -16.28 3.33 7.49
C MET A 56 -16.34 3.40 9.02
N GLY A 57 -16.25 4.60 9.60
CA GLY A 57 -16.21 4.78 11.06
C GLY A 57 -14.94 4.20 11.67
N LEU A 58 -13.85 4.20 10.92
CA LEU A 58 -12.54 3.69 11.33
C LEU A 58 -11.60 4.85 11.57
N GLU A 59 -10.78 4.74 12.61
CA GLU A 59 -9.68 5.66 12.86
C GLU A 59 -8.42 5.19 12.14
N VAL A 60 -7.71 6.12 11.50
CA VAL A 60 -6.42 5.85 10.86
C VAL A 60 -5.34 6.62 11.61
N MET A 61 -4.31 5.90 12.05
CA MET A 61 -3.16 6.45 12.75
C MET A 61 -1.89 6.26 11.90
N PRO A 62 -1.14 7.34 11.61
CA PRO A 62 0.15 7.23 10.94
C PRO A 62 1.21 6.65 11.89
N PHE A 63 2.24 6.02 11.31
CA PHE A 63 3.42 5.57 12.06
C PHE A 63 4.37 6.73 12.35
N ASP A 64 5.05 6.65 13.50
CA ASP A 64 6.19 7.52 13.79
C ASP A 64 7.37 7.19 12.85
N PRO A 65 8.14 8.19 12.39
CA PRO A 65 9.35 7.95 11.61
C PRO A 65 10.40 7.12 12.37
N PRO A 66 11.19 6.25 11.70
CA PRO A 66 11.18 5.99 10.26
C PRO A 66 10.05 5.03 9.84
N VAL A 67 9.34 5.39 8.78
CA VAL A 67 8.22 4.59 8.25
C VAL A 67 8.72 3.63 7.18
N ALA A 68 8.35 2.35 7.28
CA ALA A 68 8.60 1.37 6.23
C ALA A 68 7.78 1.73 4.96
N GLY A 69 8.48 1.98 3.86
CA GLY A 69 7.89 2.28 2.56
C GLY A 69 7.92 1.10 1.60
N ARG A 70 7.22 1.24 0.47
CA ARG A 70 7.39 0.37 -0.71
C ARG A 70 7.62 1.23 -1.94
N GLU A 71 8.48 0.75 -2.83
CA GLU A 71 8.61 1.35 -4.16
C GLU A 71 7.57 0.76 -5.12
N ILE A 72 7.01 1.60 -5.99
CA ILE A 72 6.09 1.19 -7.04
C ILE A 72 6.79 1.44 -8.37
N GLY A 73 6.94 0.38 -9.17
CA GLY A 73 7.57 0.43 -10.48
C GLY A 73 6.66 -0.09 -11.58
N VAL A 74 6.85 0.44 -12.79
CA VAL A 74 6.27 -0.10 -14.02
C VAL A 74 7.31 -1.02 -14.66
N ALA A 75 6.92 -2.25 -14.98
CA ALA A 75 7.81 -3.25 -15.57
C ALA A 75 7.32 -3.64 -16.97
N TRP A 76 8.27 -3.87 -17.88
CA TRP A 76 8.01 -4.34 -19.24
C TRP A 76 9.06 -5.37 -19.69
N ARG A 77 8.73 -6.14 -20.73
CA ARG A 77 9.66 -7.11 -21.30
C ARG A 77 10.77 -6.40 -22.09
N LYS A 78 12.02 -6.85 -21.92
CA LYS A 78 13.14 -6.41 -22.78
C LYS A 78 12.81 -6.64 -24.26
N GLY A 79 13.03 -5.61 -25.09
CA GLY A 79 12.71 -5.64 -26.52
C GLY A 79 11.22 -5.43 -26.86
N SER A 80 10.38 -5.08 -25.88
CA SER A 80 9.01 -4.63 -26.15
C SER A 80 9.01 -3.31 -26.92
N ALA A 81 8.19 -3.20 -27.97
CA ALA A 81 7.93 -1.94 -28.66
C ALA A 81 7.22 -0.90 -27.76
N ARG A 82 6.69 -1.32 -26.60
CA ARG A 82 5.95 -0.47 -25.65
C ARG A 82 6.82 0.11 -24.54
N ALA A 83 8.15 0.08 -24.68
CA ALA A 83 9.05 0.61 -23.65
C ALA A 83 8.79 2.12 -23.40
N GLU A 84 8.55 2.88 -24.46
CA GLU A 84 8.24 4.31 -24.36
C GLU A 84 6.89 4.56 -23.68
N GLU A 85 5.85 3.80 -24.04
CA GLU A 85 4.54 3.88 -23.38
C GLU A 85 4.63 3.52 -21.88
N ALA A 86 5.45 2.53 -21.52
CA ALA A 86 5.64 2.12 -20.14
C ALA A 86 6.32 3.21 -19.30
N LEU A 87 7.27 3.94 -19.88
CA LEU A 87 7.89 5.10 -19.25
C LEU A 87 6.89 6.25 -19.08
N GLN A 88 6.12 6.57 -20.12
CA GLN A 88 5.07 7.59 -20.05
C GLN A 88 4.03 7.27 -18.98
N LEU A 89 3.63 5.99 -18.87
CA LEU A 89 2.73 5.53 -17.82
C LEU A 89 3.35 5.69 -16.42
N GLY A 90 4.65 5.38 -16.28
CA GLY A 90 5.38 5.58 -15.03
C GLY A 90 5.36 7.04 -14.58
N GLU A 91 5.61 7.97 -15.49
CA GLU A 91 5.55 9.40 -15.20
C GLU A 91 4.14 9.86 -14.86
N ALA A 92 3.12 9.44 -15.63
CA ALA A 92 1.73 9.77 -15.32
C ALA A 92 1.29 9.27 -13.93
N ILE A 93 1.73 8.06 -13.54
CA ILE A 93 1.48 7.52 -12.19
C ILE A 93 2.21 8.36 -11.14
N ARG A 94 3.49 8.72 -11.36
CA ARG A 94 4.26 9.55 -10.43
C ARG A 94 3.58 10.89 -10.19
N GLU A 95 3.20 11.60 -11.25
CA GLU A 95 2.50 12.89 -11.17
C GLU A 95 1.18 12.77 -10.38
N SER A 96 0.42 11.69 -10.62
CA SER A 96 -0.84 11.43 -9.93
C SER A 96 -0.65 11.14 -8.43
N LEU A 97 0.49 10.58 -8.04
CA LEU A 97 0.79 10.26 -6.63
C LEU A 97 1.37 11.45 -5.86
N VAL A 98 2.13 12.33 -6.52
CA VAL A 98 2.71 13.54 -5.90
C VAL A 98 1.62 14.57 -5.55
N GLY A 99 0.50 14.56 -6.27
CA GLY A 99 -0.66 15.42 -6.00
C GLY A 99 -1.43 15.11 -4.70
N SER A 100 -1.19 13.95 -4.07
CA SER A 100 -1.99 13.47 -2.92
C SER A 100 -1.27 13.50 -1.56
N GLY A 101 0.01 13.89 -1.49
CA GLY A 101 0.63 14.20 -0.21
C GLY A 101 2.15 14.06 -0.14
N GLY A 102 2.83 15.20 0.05
CA GLY A 102 4.06 15.36 0.83
C GLY A 102 5.25 14.50 0.40
N VAL A 103 6.09 15.10 -0.43
CA VAL A 103 7.45 14.65 -0.81
C VAL A 103 8.25 14.26 0.43
N GLY A 104 8.50 12.95 0.59
CA GLY A 104 9.68 12.45 1.29
C GLY A 104 10.84 12.52 0.30
N GLU A 105 11.64 13.57 0.42
CA GLU A 105 12.87 13.78 -0.34
C GLU A 105 13.82 12.59 -0.14
N THR A 106 14.19 11.96 -1.26
CA THR A 106 15.20 10.91 -1.30
C THR A 106 16.55 11.60 -1.52
N VAL A 107 17.51 11.35 -0.63
CA VAL A 107 18.95 11.48 -0.94
C VAL A 107 19.42 10.13 -1.48
#